data_AF-A0A453M8P0-F1
#
_entry.id   AF-A0A453M8P0-F1
#
_cell.length_a   1.000
_cell.length_b   1.000
_cell.length_c   1.000
_cell.angle_alpha   90.00
_cell.angle_beta   90.00
_cell.angle_gamma   90.00
#
_symmetry.space_group_name_H-M   'P 1'
#
loop_
_entity.id
_entity.type
_entity.pdbx_description
1 polymer ?
#
loop_
_entity_poly.entity_id
_entity_poly.type
_entity_poly.pdbx_seq_one_letter_code
_entity_poly.pdbx_strand_id
1 'polypeptide(L)'
;DDALWCAPGRIVEEFEMAQCVPPYLFAFAAGGIGSRDLGPRTRVYAEGGDTLLDDAAREFAGVEDMVKVGESLFGPYEWERFDLLVLPPSFPYGGMENPRMVFLTPTVIKGDAAGAQVVAHELAHSWTGNLITNKTNEDFWLNE
;
A
#
# COMPACT_ATOMS: atom_id res chain seq x y z
N ASP A 1 30.24 8.39 3.81
CA ASP A 1 30.67 9.80 3.74
C ASP A 1 29.48 10.59 3.25
N ASP A 2 28.63 10.97 4.20
CA ASP A 2 27.24 11.40 3.95
C ASP A 2 27.19 12.79 3.29
N ALA A 3 28.34 13.46 3.20
CA ALA A 3 28.55 14.72 2.52
C ALA A 3 28.24 14.69 1.00
N LEU A 4 28.22 13.51 0.36
CA LEU A 4 27.83 13.37 -1.05
C LEU A 4 26.31 13.41 -1.26
N TRP A 5 25.53 13.04 -0.24
CA TRP A 5 24.07 12.89 -0.32
C TRP A 5 23.34 14.10 0.28
N CYS A 6 23.92 14.71 1.32
CA CYS A 6 23.37 15.87 2.02
C CYS A 6 23.85 17.19 1.39
N ALA A 7 23.06 17.76 0.48
CA ALA A 7 23.26 19.10 -0.09
C ALA A 7 22.06 20.02 0.23
N PRO A 8 22.23 21.35 0.27
CA PRO A 8 21.11 22.28 0.47
C PRO A 8 19.99 22.02 -0.55
N GLY A 9 18.76 21.83 -0.06
CA GLY A 9 17.59 21.50 -0.89
C GLY A 9 17.39 20.00 -1.17
N ARG A 10 18.20 19.12 -0.59
CA ARG A 10 17.96 17.66 -0.59
C ARG A 10 17.50 17.20 0.79
N ILE A 11 16.59 16.23 0.78
CA ILE A 11 16.17 15.48 1.96
C ILE A 11 16.65 14.04 1.74
N VAL A 12 17.25 13.45 2.77
CA VAL A 12 17.63 12.03 2.80
C VAL A 12 16.67 11.36 3.78
N GLU A 13 15.90 10.40 3.27
CA GLU A 13 15.01 9.56 4.06
C GLU A 13 15.57 8.15 4.05
N GLU A 14 15.59 7.51 5.23
CA GLU A 14 16.05 6.15 5.41
C GLU A 14 14.85 5.24 5.69
N PHE A 15 14.77 4.13 4.98
CA PHE A 15 13.72 3.14 5.14
C PHE A 15 14.35 1.78 5.40
N GLU A 16 13.76 1.02 6.32
CA GLU A 16 14.15 -0.34 6.63
C GLU A 16 12.96 -1.28 6.44
N MET A 17 13.19 -2.40 5.75
CA MET A 17 12.26 -3.52 5.67
C MET A 17 12.94 -4.72 6.32
N ALA A 18 12.59 -5.01 7.57
CA ALA A 18 13.18 -6.11 8.32
C ALA A 18 12.71 -7.49 7.81
N GLN A 19 11.52 -7.55 7.20
CA GLN A 19 10.97 -8.77 6.61
C GLN A 19 11.63 -9.06 5.26
N CYS A 20 12.00 -10.32 5.01
CA CYS A 20 12.48 -10.75 3.71
C CYS A 20 11.34 -10.65 2.68
N VAL A 21 11.55 -9.89 1.61
CA VAL A 21 10.59 -9.74 0.51
C VAL A 21 11.26 -10.06 -0.83
N PRO A 22 10.57 -10.70 -1.77
CA PRO A 22 11.05 -10.84 -3.14
C PRO A 22 11.24 -9.45 -3.81
N PRO A 23 12.21 -9.29 -4.73
CA PRO A 23 12.52 -7.98 -5.29
C PRO A 23 11.38 -7.25 -6.02
N TYR A 24 10.38 -7.97 -6.55
CA TYR A 24 9.25 -7.35 -7.26
C TYR A 24 8.34 -6.53 -6.33
N LEU A 25 8.42 -6.77 -5.01
CA LEU A 25 7.67 -6.02 -4.01
C LEU A 25 8.36 -4.72 -3.57
N PHE A 26 9.60 -4.49 -4.00
CA PHE A 26 10.27 -3.21 -3.75
C PHE A 26 9.49 -2.08 -4.46
N ALA A 27 9.13 -1.05 -3.70
CA ALA A 27 8.49 0.14 -4.22
C ALA A 27 9.06 1.40 -3.59
N PHE A 28 8.99 2.49 -4.34
CA PHE A 28 9.26 3.83 -3.83
C PHE A 28 8.37 4.84 -4.55
N ALA A 29 7.99 5.90 -3.84
CA ALA A 29 7.31 7.05 -4.40
C ALA A 29 7.89 8.32 -3.77
N ALA A 30 7.99 9.39 -4.54
CA ALA A 30 8.47 10.68 -4.08
C ALA A 30 7.70 11.79 -4.79
N GLY A 31 7.18 12.74 -4.03
CA GLY A 31 6.43 13.88 -4.54
C GLY A 31 5.74 14.68 -3.45
N GLY A 32 4.75 15.49 -3.82
CA GLY A 32 3.99 16.34 -2.90
C GLY A 32 2.93 15.59 -2.09
N ILE A 33 3.34 14.55 -1.37
CA ILE A 33 2.44 13.56 -0.78
C ILE A 33 1.88 14.04 0.56
N GLY A 34 0.55 14.18 0.64
CA GLY A 34 -0.17 14.39 1.90
C GLY A 34 -0.74 13.07 2.45
N SER A 35 -1.38 13.11 3.63
CA SER A 35 -1.94 11.89 4.23
C SER A 35 -3.16 12.10 5.16
N ARG A 36 -3.89 11.01 5.43
CA ARG A 36 -4.98 10.90 6.42
C ARG A 36 -4.92 9.54 7.14
N ASP A 37 -5.08 9.55 8.46
CA ASP A 37 -5.19 8.31 9.23
C ASP A 37 -6.58 7.67 9.04
N LEU A 38 -6.61 6.37 8.80
CA LEU A 38 -7.85 5.58 8.63
C LEU A 38 -8.11 4.65 9.81
N GLY A 39 -7.10 4.43 10.66
CA GLY A 39 -7.19 3.51 11.78
C GLY A 39 -5.88 3.44 12.56
N PRO A 40 -5.74 2.45 13.45
CA PRO A 40 -4.57 2.34 14.33
C PRO A 40 -3.26 2.01 13.59
N ARG A 41 -3.35 1.42 12.38
CA ARG A 41 -2.20 0.92 11.60
C ARG A 41 -2.29 1.21 10.10
N THR A 42 -3.22 2.07 9.70
CA THR A 42 -3.49 2.39 8.29
C THR A 42 -3.59 3.89 8.10
N ARG A 43 -2.85 4.38 7.12
CA ARG A 43 -2.92 5.74 6.60
C ARG A 43 -3.06 5.70 5.09
N VAL A 44 -3.86 6.61 4.54
CA VAL A 44 -3.90 6.86 3.09
C VAL A 44 -3.05 8.06 2.75
N TYR A 45 -2.31 7.93 1.65
CA TYR A 45 -1.42 8.92 1.07
C TYR A 45 -1.85 9.24 -0.36
N ALA A 46 -1.65 10.47 -0.81
CA ALA A 46 -1.90 10.85 -2.20
C ALA A 46 -1.19 12.16 -2.58
N GLU A 47 -0.93 12.33 -3.87
CA GLU A 47 -0.71 13.64 -4.49
C GLU A 47 -2.02 14.15 -5.09
N GLY A 48 -2.40 15.41 -4.85
CA GLY A 48 -3.67 15.96 -5.37
C GLY A 48 -4.40 16.93 -4.44
N GLY A 49 -3.83 17.22 -3.27
CA GLY A 49 -4.42 18.13 -2.29
C GLY A 49 -5.48 17.47 -1.41
N ASP A 50 -6.12 18.27 -0.57
CA ASP A 50 -7.02 17.78 0.49
C ASP A 50 -8.25 17.05 -0.05
N THR A 51 -8.81 17.46 -1.19
CA THR A 51 -10.02 16.82 -1.75
C THR A 51 -9.81 15.33 -2.05
N LEU A 52 -8.72 14.98 -2.74
CA LEU A 52 -8.44 13.57 -3.08
C LEU A 52 -8.18 12.74 -1.82
N LEU A 53 -7.47 13.33 -0.84
CA LEU A 53 -7.21 12.66 0.44
C LEU A 53 -8.48 12.41 1.24
N ASP A 54 -9.39 13.37 1.28
CA ASP A 54 -10.66 13.25 2.01
C ASP A 54 -11.60 12.26 1.30
N ASP A 55 -11.61 12.24 -0.04
CA ASP A 55 -12.35 11.26 -0.83
C ASP A 55 -11.80 9.84 -0.65
N ALA A 56 -10.48 9.67 -0.69
CA ALA A 56 -9.83 8.39 -0.45
C ALA A 56 -10.05 7.91 0.99
N ALA A 57 -9.97 8.81 1.97
CA ALA A 57 -10.20 8.47 3.37
C ALA A 57 -11.64 8.01 3.62
N ARG A 58 -12.61 8.63 2.94
CA ARG A 58 -14.02 8.22 2.99
C ARG A 58 -14.24 6.88 2.29
N GLU A 59 -13.63 6.66 1.12
CA GLU A 59 -13.73 5.40 0.38
C GLU A 59 -13.19 4.21 1.18
N PHE A 60 -12.09 4.42 1.92
CA PHE A 60 -11.34 3.35 2.60
C PHE A 60 -11.50 3.35 4.13
N ALA A 61 -12.51 4.03 4.67
CA ALA A 61 -12.72 4.13 6.12
C ALA A 61 -12.88 2.77 6.84
N GLY A 62 -13.31 1.72 6.12
CA GLY A 62 -13.55 0.37 6.67
C GLY A 62 -12.33 -0.57 6.67
N VAL A 63 -11.14 -0.10 6.30
CA VAL A 63 -9.97 -0.97 6.10
C VAL A 63 -9.55 -1.73 7.36
N GLU A 64 -9.60 -1.12 8.55
CA GLU A 64 -9.19 -1.82 9.78
C GLU A 64 -10.08 -3.06 10.05
N ASP A 65 -11.36 -3.01 9.71
CA ASP A 65 -12.23 -4.17 9.84
C ASP A 65 -11.89 -5.27 8.82
N MET A 66 -11.41 -4.89 7.62
CA MET A 66 -10.88 -5.84 6.65
C MET A 66 -9.62 -6.53 7.18
N VAL A 67 -8.70 -5.78 7.80
CA VAL A 67 -7.47 -6.36 8.38
C VAL A 67 -7.82 -7.38 9.47
N LYS A 68 -8.75 -7.06 10.38
CA LYS A 68 -9.21 -8.01 11.41
C LYS A 68 -9.83 -9.28 10.82
N VAL A 69 -10.60 -9.14 9.74
CA VAL A 69 -11.16 -10.30 9.02
C VAL A 69 -10.03 -11.13 8.41
N GLY A 70 -9.07 -10.52 7.72
CA GLY A 70 -7.90 -11.21 7.18
C GLY A 70 -7.11 -11.95 8.27
N GLU A 71 -6.88 -11.30 9.41
CA GLU A 71 -6.21 -11.92 10.56
C GLU A 71 -6.96 -13.13 11.11
N SER A 72 -8.29 -13.07 11.14
CA SER A 72 -9.13 -14.19 11.59
C SER A 72 -9.12 -15.39 10.63
N LEU A 73 -8.91 -15.14 9.34
CA LEU A 73 -8.94 -16.15 8.28
C LEU A 73 -7.56 -16.79 8.07
N PHE A 74 -6.51 -15.99 8.08
CA PHE A 74 -5.18 -16.39 7.58
C PHE A 74 -4.08 -16.32 8.65
N GLY A 75 -4.38 -15.82 9.84
CA GLY A 75 -3.43 -15.66 10.95
C GLY A 75 -2.87 -14.24 11.06
N PRO A 76 -1.94 -13.98 11.98
CA PRO A 76 -1.47 -12.63 12.31
C PRO A 76 -0.99 -11.81 11.10
N TYR A 77 -1.17 -10.49 11.17
CA TYR A 77 -0.62 -9.56 10.19
C TYR A 77 0.84 -9.20 10.52
N GLU A 78 1.80 -9.69 9.73
CA GLU A 78 3.24 -9.65 10.04
C GLU A 78 3.98 -8.37 9.58
N TRP A 79 3.27 -7.39 9.01
CA TRP A 79 3.89 -6.24 8.32
C TRP A 79 3.86 -4.92 9.10
N GLU A 80 3.42 -4.92 10.36
CA GLU A 80 3.30 -3.75 11.25
C GLU A 80 2.23 -2.72 10.82
N ARG A 81 2.35 -2.16 9.62
CA ARG A 81 1.43 -1.17 9.02
C ARG A 81 0.81 -1.70 7.73
N PHE A 82 -0.38 -1.23 7.42
CA PHE A 82 -1.05 -1.46 6.14
C PHE A 82 -1.51 -0.12 5.59
N ASP A 83 -0.62 0.59 4.90
CA ASP A 83 -0.93 1.90 4.29
C ASP A 83 -1.34 1.78 2.83
N LEU A 84 -1.99 2.85 2.35
CA LEU A 84 -2.46 2.98 0.99
C LEU A 84 -1.84 4.23 0.35
N LEU A 85 -1.30 4.13 -0.86
CA LEU A 85 -0.86 5.27 -1.66
C LEU A 85 -1.68 5.34 -2.94
N VAL A 86 -2.52 6.37 -3.06
CA VAL A 86 -3.23 6.69 -4.29
C VAL A 86 -2.27 7.42 -5.23
N LEU A 87 -1.93 6.77 -6.33
CA LEU A 87 -0.99 7.28 -7.33
C LEU A 87 -1.66 8.21 -8.35
N PRO A 88 -0.88 8.90 -9.20
CA PRO A 88 -1.44 9.61 -10.35
C PRO A 88 -2.22 8.68 -11.29
N PRO A 89 -3.14 9.23 -12.12
CA PRO A 89 -3.96 8.44 -13.05
C PRO A 89 -3.19 7.60 -14.08
N SER A 90 -1.88 7.80 -14.22
CA SER A 90 -1.01 7.01 -15.08
C SER A 90 -0.60 5.65 -14.51
N PHE A 91 -0.97 5.33 -13.25
CA PHE A 91 -0.69 4.02 -12.68
C PHE A 91 -1.43 2.91 -13.48
N PRO A 92 -0.71 1.88 -13.99
CA PRO A 92 -1.26 0.97 -15.00
C PRO A 92 -2.14 -0.16 -14.44
N TYR A 93 -2.25 -0.31 -13.12
CA TYR A 93 -2.98 -1.40 -12.46
C TYR A 93 -4.09 -0.89 -11.53
N GLY A 94 -4.93 -1.81 -11.05
CA GLY A 94 -5.93 -1.52 -10.01
C GLY A 94 -5.28 -1.27 -8.64
N GLY A 95 -4.37 -2.17 -8.26
CA GLY A 95 -3.51 -2.01 -7.10
C GLY A 95 -2.18 -2.74 -7.29
N MET A 96 -1.31 -2.63 -6.30
CA MET A 96 -0.08 -3.40 -6.16
C MET A 96 0.21 -3.59 -4.66
N GLU A 97 0.49 -4.82 -4.28
CA GLU A 97 0.54 -5.36 -2.92
C GLU A 97 1.83 -5.03 -2.14
N ASN A 98 2.50 -3.92 -2.50
CA ASN A 98 3.78 -3.55 -1.91
C ASN A 98 3.68 -3.55 -0.37
N PRO A 99 4.49 -4.35 0.34
CA PRO A 99 4.34 -4.55 1.77
C PRO A 99 4.40 -3.24 2.52
N ARG A 100 3.48 -3.07 3.48
CA ARG A 100 3.26 -1.85 4.26
C ARG A 100 2.69 -0.65 3.50
N MET A 101 2.71 -0.63 2.17
CA MET A 101 2.34 0.54 1.36
C MET A 101 1.70 0.12 0.02
N VAL A 102 0.44 -0.32 0.05
CA VAL A 102 -0.29 -0.72 -1.14
C VAL A 102 -0.44 0.46 -2.10
N PHE A 103 -0.07 0.29 -3.36
CA PHE A 103 -0.29 1.31 -4.38
C PHE A 103 -1.66 1.12 -5.02
N LEU A 104 -2.39 2.21 -5.26
CA LEU A 104 -3.74 2.18 -5.81
C LEU A 104 -3.88 3.18 -6.97
N THR A 105 -4.66 2.81 -7.99
CA THR A 105 -5.12 3.77 -8.99
C THR A 105 -6.21 4.69 -8.41
N PRO A 106 -6.27 5.98 -8.78
CA PRO A 106 -7.35 6.84 -8.31
C PRO A 106 -8.73 6.40 -8.83
N THR A 107 -8.78 5.54 -9.85
CA THR A 107 -10.04 5.00 -10.38
C THR A 107 -10.77 4.06 -9.43
N VAL A 108 -10.12 3.59 -8.34
CA VAL A 108 -10.80 2.83 -7.29
C VAL A 108 -11.60 3.72 -6.34
N ILE A 109 -11.41 5.04 -6.35
CA ILE A 109 -12.21 5.97 -5.52
C ILE A 109 -13.54 6.23 -6.24
N LYS A 110 -14.56 5.44 -5.89
CA LYS A 110 -15.88 5.49 -6.55
C LYS A 110 -16.87 6.39 -5.83
N GLY A 111 -16.67 6.63 -4.54
CA GLY A 111 -17.53 7.44 -3.68
C GLY A 111 -18.63 6.66 -2.96
N ASP A 112 -18.71 5.35 -3.18
CA ASP A 112 -19.70 4.42 -2.60
C ASP A 112 -19.07 3.26 -1.82
N ALA A 113 -17.77 3.33 -1.55
CA ALA A 113 -16.94 2.30 -0.90
C ALA A 113 -16.78 0.99 -1.70
N ALA A 114 -17.32 0.88 -2.92
CA ALA A 114 -17.13 -0.32 -3.75
C ALA A 114 -15.71 -0.46 -4.29
N GLY A 115 -14.88 0.60 -4.20
CA GLY A 115 -13.45 0.56 -4.44
C GLY A 115 -12.67 -0.27 -3.44
N ALA A 116 -13.18 -0.38 -2.22
CA ALA A 116 -12.50 -1.07 -1.13
C ALA A 116 -12.35 -2.58 -1.38
N GLN A 117 -13.06 -3.15 -2.37
CA GLN A 117 -12.81 -4.53 -2.83
C GLN A 117 -11.37 -4.72 -3.34
N VAL A 118 -10.79 -3.69 -3.97
CA VAL A 118 -9.40 -3.75 -4.45
C VAL A 118 -8.48 -3.75 -3.25
N VAL A 119 -8.71 -2.88 -2.27
CA VAL A 119 -7.95 -2.88 -1.01
C VAL A 119 -8.03 -4.22 -0.28
N ALA A 120 -9.18 -4.90 -0.31
CA ALA A 120 -9.32 -6.24 0.27
C ALA A 120 -8.49 -7.30 -0.47
N HIS A 121 -8.39 -7.21 -1.80
CA HIS A 121 -7.51 -8.07 -2.61
C HIS A 121 -6.03 -7.81 -2.29
N GLU A 122 -5.59 -6.55 -2.29
CA GLU A 122 -4.22 -6.18 -1.94
C GLU A 122 -3.86 -6.55 -0.49
N LEU A 123 -4.83 -6.47 0.42
CA LEU A 123 -4.68 -6.94 1.79
C LEU A 123 -4.46 -8.46 1.84
N ALA A 124 -5.20 -9.25 1.05
CA ALA A 124 -5.06 -10.71 1.02
C ALA A 124 -3.65 -11.14 0.60
N HIS A 125 -3.01 -10.40 -0.31
CA HIS A 125 -1.62 -10.64 -0.69
C HIS A 125 -0.62 -10.54 0.46
N SER A 126 -0.98 -9.88 1.57
CA SER A 126 -0.18 -9.89 2.79
C SER A 126 0.07 -11.30 3.34
N TRP A 127 -0.77 -12.28 2.97
CA TRP A 127 -0.56 -13.71 3.23
C TRP A 127 -0.21 -14.49 1.95
N THR A 128 -1.03 -14.38 0.89
CA THR A 128 -0.87 -15.11 -0.38
C THR A 128 -0.16 -14.26 -1.41
N GLY A 129 1.16 -14.37 -1.49
CA GLY A 129 2.02 -13.54 -2.34
C GLY A 129 3.20 -12.97 -1.56
N ASN A 130 2.93 -12.21 -0.50
CA ASN A 130 3.98 -11.55 0.28
C ASN A 130 4.64 -12.48 1.31
N LEU A 131 3.85 -13.28 2.05
CA LEU A 131 4.39 -14.29 2.97
C LEU A 131 4.68 -15.61 2.25
N ILE A 132 3.76 -16.06 1.40
CA ILE A 132 3.92 -17.26 0.58
C ILE A 132 3.99 -16.83 -0.88
N THR A 133 5.21 -16.70 -1.40
CA THR A 133 5.46 -16.23 -2.77
C THR A 133 5.66 -17.40 -3.73
N ASN A 134 5.06 -17.31 -4.92
CA ASN A 134 5.40 -18.15 -6.07
C ASN A 134 6.91 -18.17 -6.34
N LYS A 135 7.46 -19.35 -6.65
CA LYS A 135 8.90 -19.50 -6.96
C LYS A 135 9.25 -18.92 -8.33
N THR A 136 8.33 -19.06 -9.28
CA THR A 136 8.46 -18.60 -10.66
C THR A 136 7.16 -17.98 -11.14
N ASN A 137 7.21 -17.17 -12.19
CA ASN A 137 6.01 -16.56 -12.77
C ASN A 137 5.05 -17.58 -13.42
N GLU A 138 5.49 -18.81 -13.68
CA GLU A 138 4.60 -19.89 -14.13
C GLU A 138 3.61 -20.30 -13.02
N ASP A 139 3.99 -20.10 -11.76
CA ASP A 139 3.19 -20.41 -10.57
C ASP A 139 2.41 -19.19 -10.05
N PHE A 140 2.24 -18.13 -10.85
CA PHE A 140 1.60 -16.87 -10.43
C PHE A 140 0.18 -17.06 -9.91
N TRP A 141 -0.54 -18.08 -10.39
CA TRP A 141 -1.86 -18.46 -9.91
C TRP A 141 -1.92 -18.84 -8.42
N LEU A 142 -0.77 -19.11 -7.77
CA LEU A 142 -0.73 -19.33 -6.32
C LEU A 142 -0.85 -18.03 -5.52
N ASN A 143 -0.47 -16.89 -6.11
CA ASN A 143 -0.54 -15.58 -5.46
C ASN A 143 -1.94 -14.98 -5.60
N GLU A 144 -2.58 -15.15 -6.76
CA GLU A 144 -3.87 -14.54 -7.17
C GLU A 144 -5.10 -15.40 -6.84
#